data_AF-A0A7X0C7X5-F1
#
_entry.id   AF-A0A7X0C7X5-F1
#
_cell.length_a   1.000
_cell.length_b   1.000
_cell.length_c   1.000
_cell.angle_alpha   90.00
_cell.angle_beta   90.00
_cell.angle_gamma   90.00
#
_symmetry.space_group_name_H-M   'P 1'
#
loop_
_entity.id
_entity.type
_entity.pdbx_description
1 polymer ?
#
loop_
_entity_poly.entity_id
_entity_poly.type
_entity_poly.pdbx_seq_one_letter_code
_entity_poly.pdbx_strand_id
1 'polypeptide(L)'
;MSHYSSDIVYYDVVPPLQFAGLDEVRGNFVRWFDEYDGPIGLETHDLTLATSADVAFAHMLHLDSGTRKNGLQSAIWVRSTVCCRRSSDKWLITHEHISVPINPENLQAWFPPEEERR
;
A
#
# COMPACT_ATOMS: atom_id res chain seq x y z
N MET A 1 -8.74 9.31 4.77
CA MET A 1 -9.98 8.48 4.67
C MET A 1 -11.05 9.02 3.72
N SER A 2 -11.07 10.31 3.36
CA SER A 2 -12.12 10.91 2.50
C SER A 2 -12.24 10.34 1.07
N HIS A 3 -11.20 9.66 0.60
CA HIS A 3 -11.14 9.02 -0.72
C HIS A 3 -11.46 7.53 -0.69
N TYR A 4 -11.71 6.94 0.49
CA TYR A 4 -12.07 5.54 0.61
C TYR A 4 -13.59 5.38 0.67
N SER A 5 -14.09 4.32 0.04
CA SER A 5 -15.48 3.90 0.21
C SER A 5 -15.71 3.38 1.63
N SER A 6 -16.94 3.48 2.13
CA SER A 6 -17.31 2.97 3.46
C SER A 6 -17.14 1.46 3.60
N ASP A 7 -17.21 0.73 2.48
CA ASP A 7 -17.09 -0.72 2.33
C ASP A 7 -15.72 -1.15 1.76
N ILE A 8 -14.67 -0.32 1.91
CA ILE A 8 -13.29 -0.65 1.51
C ILE A 8 -12.85 -2.02 2.05
N VAL A 9 -12.14 -2.78 1.20
CA VAL A 9 -11.35 -3.96 1.61
C VAL A 9 -9.89 -3.70 1.28
N TYR A 10 -9.00 -3.87 2.25
CA TYR A 10 -7.57 -3.60 2.10
C TYR A 10 -6.78 -4.87 2.41
N TYR A 11 -5.91 -5.28 1.48
CA TYR A 11 -4.90 -6.31 1.71
C TYR A 11 -3.56 -5.63 1.93
N ASP A 12 -3.07 -5.68 3.18
CA ASP A 12 -1.76 -5.15 3.52
C ASP A 12 -0.69 -6.25 3.44
N VAL A 13 0.56 -5.80 3.42
CA VAL A 13 1.72 -6.68 3.54
C VAL A 13 1.83 -7.34 4.93
N VAL A 14 1.12 -6.80 5.93
CA VAL A 14 1.11 -7.31 7.31
C VAL A 14 -0.25 -7.93 7.67
N PRO A 15 -0.29 -8.86 8.66
CA PRO A 15 -1.55 -9.44 9.14
C PRO A 15 -2.49 -8.40 9.77
N PRO A 16 -3.80 -8.69 9.83
CA PRO A 16 -4.48 -9.90 9.36
C PRO A 16 -4.59 -10.01 7.82
N LEU A 17 -5.18 -11.10 7.32
CA LEU A 17 -5.31 -11.37 5.88
C LEU A 17 -6.00 -10.23 5.11
N GLN A 18 -6.89 -9.49 5.77
CA GLN A 18 -7.54 -8.30 5.22
C GLN A 18 -8.00 -7.37 6.34
N PHE A 19 -8.13 -6.09 6.01
CA PHE A 19 -8.84 -5.08 6.80
C PHE A 19 -10.11 -4.66 6.05
N ALA A 20 -11.24 -4.58 6.74
CA ALA A 20 -12.53 -4.26 6.14
C ALA A 20 -13.19 -3.04 6.79
N GLY A 21 -13.66 -2.12 5.95
CA GLY A 21 -14.29 -0.88 6.39
C GLY A 21 -13.29 0.19 6.84
N LEU A 22 -13.80 1.42 6.95
CA LEU A 22 -12.95 2.59 7.19
C LEU A 22 -12.20 2.55 8.52
N ASP A 23 -12.78 1.97 9.56
CA ASP A 23 -12.19 2.00 10.89
C ASP A 23 -11.00 1.04 11.02
N GLU A 24 -11.10 -0.17 10.45
CA GLU A 24 -9.97 -1.11 10.42
C GLU A 24 -8.83 -0.58 9.54
N VAL A 25 -9.15 -0.05 8.35
CA VAL A 25 -8.14 0.53 7.45
C VAL A 25 -7.48 1.75 8.08
N ARG A 26 -8.25 2.64 8.73
CA ARG A 26 -7.69 3.78 9.46
C ARG A 26 -6.77 3.31 10.59
N GLY A 27 -7.20 2.32 11.38
CA GLY A 27 -6.39 1.72 12.45
C GLY A 27 -5.07 1.17 11.92
N ASN A 28 -5.11 0.48 10.77
CA ASN A 28 -3.91 -0.03 10.12
C ASN A 28 -2.94 1.09 9.69
N PHE A 29 -3.45 2.16 9.07
CA PHE A 29 -2.61 3.31 8.71
C PHE A 29 -2.01 3.98 9.94
N VAL A 30 -2.79 4.19 11.01
CA VAL A 30 -2.27 4.78 12.26
C VAL A 30 -1.14 3.93 12.84
N ARG A 31 -1.33 2.60 12.92
CA ARG A 31 -0.27 1.66 13.30
C ARG A 31 0.99 1.84 12.45
N TRP A 32 0.84 1.88 11.12
CA TRP A 32 1.98 2.03 10.20
C TRP A 32 2.71 3.36 10.41
N PHE A 33 1.98 4.47 10.52
CA PHE A 33 2.57 5.78 10.83
C PHE A 33 3.32 5.77 12.17
N ASP A 34 2.76 5.10 13.18
CA ASP A 34 3.36 4.97 14.51
C ASP A 34 4.65 4.12 14.53
N GLU A 35 5.01 3.42 13.47
CA GLU A 35 6.27 2.66 13.40
C GLU A 35 7.47 3.51 12.99
N TYR A 36 7.25 4.72 12.49
CA TYR A 36 8.30 5.62 12.01
C TYR A 36 8.66 6.69 13.04
N ASP A 37 9.91 7.14 12.96
CA ASP A 37 10.45 8.30 13.66
C ASP A 37 10.83 9.37 12.63
N GLY A 38 10.07 10.46 12.61
CA GLY A 38 10.25 11.56 11.65
C GLY A 38 9.55 11.34 10.30
N PRO A 39 10.05 11.98 9.22
CA PRO A 39 9.41 11.96 7.91
C PRO A 39 9.38 10.58 7.27
N ILE A 40 8.28 10.30 6.57
CA ILE A 40 8.10 9.12 5.71
C ILE A 40 8.13 9.58 4.26
N GLY A 41 8.96 8.96 3.44
CA GLY A 41 9.02 9.14 2.00
C GLY A 41 8.21 8.07 1.28
N LEU A 42 7.59 8.46 0.17
CA LEU A 42 6.87 7.56 -0.73
C LEU A 42 7.10 8.03 -2.17
N GLU A 43 7.78 7.21 -2.96
CA GLU A 43 7.92 7.45 -4.40
C GLU A 43 7.02 6.50 -5.18
N THR A 44 6.48 6.96 -6.31
CA THR A 44 5.60 6.16 -7.17
C THR A 44 6.25 5.95 -8.52
N HIS A 45 6.40 4.70 -8.91
CA HIS A 45 7.05 4.26 -10.14
C HIS A 45 6.11 3.37 -10.96
N ASP A 46 6.30 3.35 -12.28
CA ASP A 46 5.58 2.49 -13.22
C ASP A 46 4.05 2.51 -13.09
N LEU A 47 3.49 3.69 -12.80
CA LEU A 47 2.06 3.89 -12.66
C LEU A 47 1.34 3.61 -13.98
N THR A 48 0.48 2.61 -13.96
CA THR A 48 -0.49 2.33 -15.02
C THR A 48 -1.90 2.50 -14.46
N LEU A 49 -2.75 3.16 -15.24
CA LEU A 49 -4.16 3.41 -14.90
C LEU A 49 -5.04 2.95 -16.06
N ALA A 50 -6.09 2.18 -15.76
CA ALA A 50 -7.15 1.86 -16.70
C ALA A 50 -8.51 2.26 -16.11
N THR A 51 -9.37 2.82 -16.94
CA THR A 51 -10.68 3.33 -16.53
C THR A 51 -11.77 2.89 -17.52
N SER A 52 -12.98 2.67 -17.00
CA SER A 52 -14.16 2.38 -17.81
C SER A 52 -15.42 2.77 -17.05
N ALA A 53 -16.19 3.72 -17.58
CA ALA A 53 -17.42 4.23 -16.98
C ALA A 53 -17.25 4.60 -15.50
N ASP A 54 -17.78 3.78 -14.60
CA ASP A 54 -17.77 4.00 -13.14
C ASP A 54 -16.73 3.16 -12.40
N VAL A 55 -15.82 2.49 -13.10
CA VAL A 55 -14.73 1.71 -12.50
C VAL A 55 -13.38 2.14 -13.02
N ALA A 56 -12.37 2.05 -12.16
CA ALA A 56 -10.98 2.26 -12.51
C ALA A 56 -10.11 1.31 -11.69
N PHE A 57 -8.95 0.93 -12.23
CA PHE A 57 -7.89 0.32 -11.44
C PHE A 57 -6.55 0.92 -11.85
N ALA A 58 -5.64 0.98 -10.88
CA ALA A 58 -4.27 1.37 -11.09
C ALA A 58 -3.34 0.35 -10.46
N HIS A 59 -2.17 0.15 -11.06
CA HIS A 59 -1.08 -0.57 -10.43
C HIS A 59 0.22 0.20 -10.58
N MET A 60 1.07 0.11 -9.57
CA MET A 60 2.32 0.85 -9.48
C MET A 60 3.29 0.14 -8.52
N LEU A 61 4.54 0.56 -8.58
CA LEU A 61 5.55 0.23 -7.58
C LEU A 61 5.73 1.45 -6.67
N HIS A 62 5.84 1.19 -5.37
CA HIS A 62 6.17 2.22 -4.39
C HIS A 62 7.52 1.94 -3.76
N LEU A 63 8.34 2.97 -3.62
CA LEU A 63 9.53 2.96 -2.77
C LEU A 63 9.19 3.73 -1.48
N ASP A 64 8.92 2.96 -0.43
CA ASP A 64 8.62 3.47 0.91
C ASP A 64 9.93 3.67 1.65
N SER A 65 10.19 4.89 2.10
CA SER A 65 11.41 5.22 2.83
C SER A 65 11.14 5.90 4.17
N GLY A 66 12.04 5.70 5.14
CA GLY A 66 12.00 6.41 6.41
C GLY A 66 12.76 5.68 7.51
N THR A 67 12.87 6.36 8.66
CA THR A 67 13.50 5.80 9.86
C THR A 67 12.44 5.11 10.71
N ARG A 68 12.62 3.83 11.00
CA ARG A 68 11.77 3.11 11.97
C ARG A 68 12.16 3.46 13.40
N LYS A 69 11.23 3.38 14.35
CA LYS A 69 11.50 3.66 15.78
C LYS A 69 12.56 2.77 16.42
N ASN A 70 12.85 1.61 15.83
CA ASN A 70 13.95 0.73 16.26
C ASN A 70 15.33 1.13 15.68
N GLY A 71 15.41 2.26 14.98
CA GLY A 71 16.63 2.77 14.35
C GLY A 71 16.93 2.22 12.95
N LEU A 72 16.10 1.30 12.42
CA LEU A 72 16.30 0.75 11.09
C LEU A 72 15.93 1.79 10.01
N GLN A 73 16.90 2.14 9.17
CA GLN A 73 16.62 2.85 7.93
C GLN A 73 15.95 1.88 6.96
N SER A 74 14.73 2.20 6.57
CA SER A 74 13.92 1.37 5.70
C SER A 74 13.83 2.05 4.34
N ALA A 75 14.19 1.33 3.29
CA ALA A 75 13.81 1.62 1.90
C ALA A 75 13.27 0.30 1.35
N ILE A 76 11.95 0.24 1.13
CA ILE A 76 11.27 -1.00 0.77
C ILE A 76 10.44 -0.76 -0.49
N TRP A 77 10.66 -1.62 -1.47
CA TRP A 77 9.81 -1.70 -2.65
C TRP A 77 8.57 -2.52 -2.35
N VAL A 78 7.39 -1.97 -2.62
CA VAL A 78 6.11 -2.68 -2.56
C VAL A 78 5.37 -2.57 -3.89
N ARG A 79 4.57 -3.59 -4.21
CA ARG A 79 3.64 -3.57 -5.34
C ARG A 79 2.29 -3.10 -4.82
N SER A 80 1.67 -2.16 -5.51
CA SER A 80 0.36 -1.63 -5.15
C SER A 80 -0.62 -1.83 -6.30
N THR A 81 -1.84 -2.26 -5.95
CA THR A 81 -3.01 -2.23 -6.83
C THR A 81 -4.13 -1.49 -6.11
N VAL A 82 -4.70 -0.49 -6.78
CA VAL A 82 -5.79 0.33 -6.25
C VAL A 82 -6.98 0.22 -7.19
N CYS A 83 -8.14 -0.20 -6.68
CA CYS A 83 -9.38 -0.23 -7.42
C CYS A 83 -10.31 0.88 -6.91
N CYS A 84 -10.89 1.60 -7.86
CA CYS A 84 -11.79 2.70 -7.58
C CYS A 84 -13.16 2.47 -8.24
N ARG A 85 -14.21 2.94 -7.59
CA ARG A 85 -15.56 3.05 -8.15
C ARG A 85 -16.05 4.48 -8.03
N ARG A 86 -16.73 4.97 -9.07
CA ARG A 86 -17.40 6.28 -9.05
C ARG A 86 -18.75 6.14 -8.36
N SER A 87 -19.03 6.99 -7.39
CA SER A 87 -20.31 7.11 -6.70
C SER A 87 -20.63 8.58 -6.44
N SER A 88 -21.83 9.02 -6.81
CA SER A 88 -22.28 10.42 -6.64
C SER A 88 -21.24 11.45 -7.10
N ASP A 89 -20.72 11.25 -8.32
CA ASP A 89 -19.67 12.06 -8.97
C ASP A 89 -18.31 12.12 -8.25
N LYS A 90 -18.04 11.18 -7.33
CA LYS A 90 -16.74 11.04 -6.67
C LYS A 90 -16.14 9.67 -6.94
N TRP A 91 -14.84 9.65 -7.24
CA TRP A 91 -14.07 8.41 -7.24
C TRP A 91 -13.70 8.04 -5.82
N LEU A 92 -14.06 6.83 -5.42
CA LEU A 92 -13.73 6.26 -4.12
C LEU A 92 -12.93 4.98 -4.33
N ILE A 93 -11.89 4.81 -3.52
CA ILE A 93 -11.11 3.59 -3.43
C ILE A 93 -11.98 2.54 -2.75
N THR A 94 -12.23 1.43 -3.46
CA THR A 94 -13.04 0.30 -2.99
C THR A 94 -12.19 -0.91 -2.64
N HIS A 95 -10.97 -0.99 -3.18
CA HIS A 95 -10.00 -2.02 -2.82
C HIS A 95 -8.56 -1.51 -2.97
N GLU A 96 -7.69 -1.91 -2.05
CA GLU A 96 -6.24 -1.80 -2.20
C GLU A 96 -5.57 -3.13 -1.87
N HIS A 97 -4.49 -3.43 -2.58
CA HIS A 97 -3.64 -4.58 -2.33
C HIS A 97 -2.18 -4.16 -2.39
N ILE A 98 -1.53 -4.19 -1.24
CA ILE A 98 -0.10 -3.95 -1.07
C ILE A 98 0.60 -5.26 -0.78
N SER A 99 1.72 -5.51 -1.46
CA SER A 99 2.44 -6.77 -1.26
C SER A 99 3.91 -6.68 -1.62
N VAL A 100 4.71 -7.52 -0.97
CA VAL A 100 6.09 -7.83 -1.36
C VAL A 100 6.16 -9.24 -1.94
N PRO A 101 7.06 -9.53 -2.89
CA PRO A 101 7.33 -10.90 -3.30
C PRO A 101 7.89 -11.70 -2.12
N ILE A 102 7.69 -13.02 -2.14
CA ILE A 102 8.30 -13.94 -1.17
C ILE A 102 9.22 -14.91 -1.91
N ASN A 103 10.31 -15.32 -1.27
CA ASN A 103 11.12 -16.43 -1.75
C ASN A 103 10.35 -17.76 -1.51
N PRO A 104 10.06 -18.55 -2.56
CA PRO A 104 9.28 -19.77 -2.42
C PRO A 104 9.98 -20.89 -1.63
N GLU A 105 11.29 -20.84 -1.45
CA GLU A 105 12.05 -21.87 -0.73
C GLU A 105 12.01 -21.69 0.79
N ASN A 106 12.00 -20.44 1.26
CA ASN A 106 12.13 -20.12 2.68
C ASN A 106 11.00 -19.22 3.23
N LEU A 107 10.07 -18.81 2.37
CA LEU A 107 8.90 -17.96 2.68
C LEU A 107 9.25 -16.59 3.28
N GLN A 108 10.50 -16.12 3.10
CA GLN A 108 10.90 -14.79 3.52
C GLN A 108 10.51 -13.74 2.47
N ALA A 109 10.22 -12.53 2.93
CA ALA A 109 10.04 -11.38 2.04
C ALA A 109 11.31 -11.20 1.18
N TRP A 110 11.11 -11.08 -0.12
CA TRP A 110 12.18 -10.81 -1.06
C TRP A 110 12.43 -9.31 -1.11
N PHE A 111 13.69 -8.92 -0.95
CA PHE A 111 14.14 -7.55 -1.10
C PHE A 111 15.13 -7.48 -2.27
N PRO A 112 15.09 -6.41 -3.08
CA PRO A 112 16.05 -6.27 -4.16
C PRO A 112 17.50 -6.19 -3.65
N PRO A 113 18.48 -6.57 -4.50
CA PRO A 113 19.89 -6.34 -4.23
C PRO A 113 20.16 -4.88 -3.88
N GLU A 114 21.23 -4.58 -3.12
CA GLU A 114 21.53 -3.22 -2.64
C GLU A 114 21.57 -2.16 -3.75
N GLU A 115 21.99 -2.56 -4.95
CA GLU A 115 22.11 -1.72 -6.14
C GLU A 115 20.75 -1.23 -6.68
N GLU A 116 19.66 -1.96 -6.39
CA GLU A 116 18.29 -1.70 -6.86
C GLU A 116 17.39 -1.12 -5.74
N ARG A 117 17.96 -0.79 -4.56
CA ARG A 117 17.21 -0.24 -3.41
C ARG A 117 17.02 1.28 -3.46
N ARG A 118 17.33 1.93 -4.58
CA ARG A 118 17.25 3.38 -4.76
C ARG A 118 16.34 3.76 -5.91
#